data_AF-A0AAV9RMT8-F1
#
_entry.id   AF-A0AAV9RMT8-F1
#
_cell.length_a   1.000
_cell.length_b   1.000
_cell.length_c   1.000
_cell.angle_alpha   90.00
_cell.angle_beta   90.00
_cell.angle_gamma   90.00
#
_symmetry.space_group_name_H-M   'P 1'
#
loop_
_entity.id
_entity.type
_entity.pdbx_description
1 polymer ?
#
loop_
_entity_poly.entity_id
_entity_poly.type
_entity_poly.pdbx_seq_one_letter_code
_entity_poly.pdbx_strand_id
1 'polypeptide(L)'
;MKYEIKMETPGKGEDGQSDTSFSDSSLFSHWGQELSPDNRRVALKMFQYYGYNAYLSDRLSLSRPIPDLRPDGCRNITYPLNLPQVSIVFIFVNEALSVILRSIHSAINRTPSHLLKEIILVDDNSNN
;
A
#
# COMPACT_ATOMS: atom_id res chain seq x y z
N MET A 1 -19.84 -5.95 11.26
CA MET A 1 -19.61 -4.81 10.36
C MET A 1 -19.29 -5.35 8.99
N LYS A 2 -20.14 -5.09 8.00
CA LYS A 2 -19.81 -5.35 6.59
C LYS A 2 -19.07 -4.12 6.08
N TYR A 3 -17.83 -4.28 5.62
CA TYR A 3 -17.16 -3.25 4.85
C TYR A 3 -17.50 -3.48 3.38
N GLU A 4 -18.20 -2.54 2.77
CA GLU A 4 -18.49 -2.54 1.34
C GLU A 4 -17.53 -1.54 0.69
N ILE A 5 -16.50 -2.07 0.02
CA ILE A 5 -15.52 -1.27 -0.70
C ILE A 5 -16.14 -0.88 -2.03
N LYS A 6 -16.60 0.37 -2.15
CA LYS A 6 -16.89 0.96 -3.47
C LYS A 6 -15.54 1.29 -4.12
N MET A 7 -15.16 0.51 -5.12
CA MET A 7 -14.10 0.89 -6.04
C MET A 7 -14.64 2.02 -6.93
N GLU A 8 -14.22 3.26 -6.69
CA GLU A 8 -14.48 4.33 -7.66
C GLU A 8 -13.50 4.19 -8.82
N THR A 9 -14.05 3.94 -10.01
CA THR A 9 -13.33 4.00 -11.28
C THR A 9 -12.94 5.44 -11.60
N PRO A 10 -11.69 5.72 -12.03
CA PRO A 10 -11.30 7.06 -12.44
C PRO A 10 -12.16 7.56 -13.60
N GLY A 11 -12.65 8.80 -13.48
CA GLY A 11 -13.52 9.46 -14.45
C GLY A 11 -12.92 9.53 -15.85
N LYS A 12 -13.80 9.42 -16.85
CA LYS A 12 -13.51 9.64 -18.28
C LYS A 12 -13.11 11.10 -18.48
N GLY A 13 -11.80 11.37 -18.49
CA GLY A 13 -11.23 12.55 -19.14
C GLY A 13 -11.07 12.25 -20.64
N GLU A 14 -11.66 13.08 -21.48
CA GLU A 14 -11.38 13.12 -22.91
C GLU A 14 -9.92 13.55 -23.12
N ASP A 15 -9.16 12.73 -23.84
CA ASP A 15 -8.21 13.25 -24.84
C ASP A 15 -7.77 12.10 -25.77
N GLY A 16 -8.08 12.29 -27.04
CA GLY A 16 -7.80 11.39 -28.14
C GLY A 16 -6.37 11.53 -28.65
N GLN A 17 -5.41 11.04 -27.88
CA GLN A 17 -4.06 10.76 -28.40
C GLN A 17 -3.66 9.34 -27.96
N SER A 18 -3.62 8.42 -28.93
CA SER A 18 -3.03 7.10 -28.73
C SER A 18 -1.50 7.24 -28.65
N ASP A 19 -0.99 7.64 -27.50
CA ASP A 19 0.45 7.61 -27.23
C ASP A 19 0.90 6.15 -27.11
N THR A 20 1.40 5.61 -28.21
CA THR A 20 2.05 4.30 -28.29
C THR A 20 3.32 4.22 -27.41
N SER A 21 3.82 5.38 -26.95
CA SER A 21 4.90 5.57 -25.98
C SER A 21 4.71 4.80 -24.66
N PHE A 22 3.46 4.59 -24.21
CA PHE A 22 3.18 3.94 -22.92
C PHE A 22 3.33 2.41 -22.92
N SER A 23 3.45 1.77 -24.10
CA SER A 23 3.46 0.30 -24.21
C SER A 23 4.83 -0.35 -23.93
N ASP A 24 5.92 0.42 -24.05
CA ASP A 24 7.31 -0.07 -23.97
C ASP A 24 8.10 0.51 -22.78
N SER A 25 7.42 0.87 -21.70
CA SER A 25 8.12 1.25 -20.46
C SER A 25 8.97 0.07 -19.94
N SER A 26 10.23 0.34 -19.59
CA SER A 26 11.13 -0.62 -18.95
C SER A 26 10.57 -1.21 -17.65
N LEU A 27 9.55 -0.56 -17.07
CA LEU A 27 8.72 -1.07 -15.98
C LEU A 27 8.18 -2.47 -16.28
N PHE A 28 7.73 -2.72 -17.52
CA PHE A 28 7.10 -3.98 -17.90
C PHE A 28 8.08 -5.08 -18.29
N SER A 29 9.38 -4.77 -18.36
CA SER A 29 10.40 -5.80 -18.64
C SER A 29 10.51 -6.82 -17.51
N HIS A 30 10.28 -6.39 -16.26
CA HIS A 30 10.45 -7.24 -15.06
C HIS A 30 9.13 -7.63 -14.39
N TRP A 31 8.00 -7.01 -14.77
CA TRP A 31 6.69 -7.24 -14.15
C TRP A 31 5.54 -6.93 -15.12
N GLY A 32 4.36 -7.55 -14.96
CA GLY A 32 3.15 -7.14 -15.68
C GLY A 32 3.11 -7.55 -17.16
N GLN A 33 3.89 -8.56 -17.54
CA GLN A 33 3.91 -9.12 -18.90
C GLN A 33 2.56 -9.74 -19.26
N GLU A 34 1.86 -10.29 -18.27
CA GLU A 34 0.53 -10.88 -18.37
C GLU A 34 -0.62 -9.84 -18.44
N LEU A 35 -0.33 -8.56 -18.19
CA LEU A 35 -1.37 -7.52 -18.20
C LEU A 35 -1.76 -7.14 -19.64
N SER A 36 -3.06 -6.95 -19.85
CA SER A 36 -3.58 -6.36 -21.10
C SER A 36 -3.02 -4.94 -21.32
N PRO A 37 -2.98 -4.44 -22.57
CA PRO A 37 -2.49 -3.10 -22.87
C PRO A 37 -3.16 -1.99 -22.04
N ASP A 38 -4.48 -2.08 -21.84
CA ASP A 38 -5.22 -1.12 -21.01
C ASP A 38 -4.79 -1.17 -19.55
N ASN A 39 -4.61 -2.36 -19.00
CA ASN A 39 -4.15 -2.55 -17.63
C ASN A 39 -2.72 -2.04 -17.44
N ARG A 40 -1.84 -2.23 -18.43
CA ARG A 40 -0.49 -1.65 -18.44
C ARG A 40 -0.55 -0.12 -18.43
N ARG A 41 -1.44 0.49 -19.21
CA ARG A 41 -1.61 1.95 -19.21
C ARG A 41 -2.04 2.48 -17.83
N VAL A 42 -2.98 1.81 -17.18
CA VAL A 42 -3.40 2.17 -15.81
C VAL A 42 -2.26 1.97 -14.82
N ALA A 43 -1.58 0.83 -14.86
CA ALA A 43 -0.47 0.53 -13.97
C ALA A 43 0.68 1.55 -14.10
N LEU A 44 1.01 1.95 -15.32
CA LEU A 44 2.04 2.97 -15.58
C LEU A 44 1.63 4.35 -15.05
N LYS A 45 0.38 4.77 -15.26
CA LYS A 45 -0.13 6.04 -14.68
C LYS A 45 -0.04 6.05 -13.16
N MET A 46 -0.45 4.95 -12.52
CA MET A 46 -0.36 4.82 -11.06
C MET A 46 1.10 4.80 -10.59
N PHE A 47 1.99 4.13 -11.32
CA PHE A 47 3.42 4.13 -11.01
C PHE A 47 4.03 5.52 -11.13
N GLN A 48 3.67 6.29 -12.15
CA GLN A 48 4.13 7.67 -12.32
C GLN A 48 3.63 8.61 -11.22
N TYR A 49 2.38 8.41 -10.77
CA TYR A 49 1.79 9.25 -9.73
C TYR A 49 2.33 8.92 -8.33
N TYR A 50 2.35 7.64 -7.94
CA TYR A 50 2.75 7.22 -6.59
C TYR A 50 4.24 6.89 -6.44
N GLY A 51 4.97 6.68 -7.55
CA GLY A 51 6.38 6.28 -7.53
C GLY A 51 6.62 4.78 -7.25
N TYR A 52 5.55 3.99 -7.10
CA TYR A 52 5.60 2.54 -6.90
C TYR A 52 4.40 1.85 -7.56
N ASN A 53 4.39 0.52 -7.58
CA ASN A 53 3.35 -0.27 -8.22
C ASN A 53 2.04 -0.32 -7.40
N ALA A 54 1.35 0.81 -7.31
CA ALA A 54 0.08 0.94 -6.61
C ALA A 54 -1.01 0.06 -7.25
N TYR A 55 -0.98 -0.13 -8.57
CA TYR A 55 -1.85 -1.07 -9.28
C TYR A 55 -1.75 -2.49 -8.71
N LEU A 56 -0.55 -3.01 -8.50
CA LEU A 56 -0.36 -4.30 -7.85
C LEU A 56 -0.76 -4.24 -6.38
N SER A 57 -0.38 -3.17 -5.67
CA SER A 57 -0.74 -3.00 -4.25
C SER A 57 -2.24 -3.14 -4.03
N ASP A 58 -3.09 -2.51 -4.83
CA ASP A 58 -4.55 -2.58 -4.71
C ASP A 58 -5.11 -4.00 -4.81
N ARG A 59 -4.37 -4.90 -5.48
CA ARG A 59 -4.75 -6.31 -5.69
C ARG A 59 -4.13 -7.25 -4.65
N LEU A 60 -3.24 -6.77 -3.80
CA LEU A 60 -2.65 -7.54 -2.71
C LEU A 60 -3.51 -7.45 -1.44
N SER A 61 -3.68 -8.56 -0.72
CA SER A 61 -4.38 -8.58 0.57
C SER A 61 -3.77 -7.64 1.61
N LEU A 62 -4.62 -6.84 2.28
CA LEU A 62 -4.21 -5.94 3.37
C LEU A 62 -3.52 -6.68 4.54
N SER A 63 -3.75 -7.98 4.68
CA SER A 63 -3.16 -8.84 5.73
C SER A 63 -2.22 -9.91 5.17
N ARG A 64 -1.46 -9.60 4.10
CA ARG A 64 -0.51 -10.57 3.53
C ARG A 64 0.54 -11.03 4.56
N PRO A 65 0.95 -12.31 4.52
CA PRO A 65 2.06 -12.81 5.33
C PRO A 65 3.36 -12.12 4.91
N ILE A 66 4.23 -11.85 5.88
CA ILE A 66 5.57 -11.31 5.64
C ILE A 66 6.55 -12.37 6.15
N PRO A 67 7.50 -12.82 5.31
CA PRO A 67 8.50 -13.78 5.76
C PRO A 67 9.32 -13.16 6.90
N ASP A 68 9.65 -13.98 7.89
CA ASP A 68 10.50 -13.55 8.99
C ASP A 68 11.97 -13.54 8.54
N LEU A 69 12.49 -12.35 8.24
CA LEU A 69 13.87 -12.13 7.80
C LEU A 69 14.82 -11.75 8.94
N ARG A 70 14.38 -11.84 10.20
CA ARG A 70 15.21 -11.53 11.36
C ARG A 70 16.30 -12.60 11.55
N PRO A 71 17.48 -12.25 12.07
CA PRO A 71 18.48 -13.24 12.50
C PRO A 71 17.92 -14.22 13.54
N ASP A 72 18.42 -15.46 13.55
CA ASP A 72 17.90 -16.55 14.41
C ASP A 72 17.84 -16.18 15.90
N GLY A 73 18.81 -15.40 16.38
CA GLY A 73 18.86 -14.94 17.77
C GLY A 73 17.68 -14.06 18.20
N CYS A 74 17.02 -13.35 17.28
CA CYS A 74 15.92 -12.44 17.61
C CYS A 74 14.67 -13.15 18.13
N ARG A 75 14.46 -14.42 17.76
CA ARG A 75 13.29 -15.20 18.19
C ARG A 75 13.34 -15.60 19.67
N ASN A 76 14.54 -15.67 20.23
CA ASN A 76 14.78 -16.15 21.59
C ASN A 76 14.96 -15.01 22.60
N ILE A 77 14.72 -13.75 22.20
CA ILE A 77 14.78 -12.59 23.10
C ILE A 77 13.49 -12.53 23.92
N THR A 78 13.64 -12.48 25.24
CA THR A 78 12.53 -12.29 26.18
C THR A 78 12.44 -10.81 26.57
N TYR A 79 11.22 -10.27 26.51
CA TYR A 79 10.92 -8.90 26.93
C TYR A 79 10.12 -8.89 28.24
N PRO A 80 10.24 -7.86 29.09
CA PRO A 80 9.34 -7.66 30.22
C PRO A 80 7.88 -7.58 29.78
N LEU A 81 6.96 -8.04 30.61
CA LEU A 81 5.51 -7.95 30.31
C LEU A 81 4.99 -6.51 30.40
N ASN A 82 5.55 -5.71 31.29
CA ASN A 82 5.11 -4.34 31.58
C ASN A 82 5.85 -3.32 30.72
N LEU A 83 5.71 -3.43 29.39
CA LEU A 83 6.21 -2.41 28.48
C LEU A 83 5.23 -1.22 28.43
N PRO A 84 5.73 0.00 28.22
CA PRO A 84 4.86 1.17 28.04
C PRO A 84 4.02 1.02 26.77
N GLN A 85 2.82 1.59 26.80
CA GLN A 85 2.01 1.67 25.59
C GLN A 85 2.63 2.66 24.60
N VAL A 86 2.39 2.42 23.32
CA VAL A 86 2.88 3.25 22.21
C VAL A 86 1.72 3.78 21.38
N SER A 87 1.84 5.03 20.94
CA SER A 87 0.99 5.62 19.91
C SER A 87 1.76 5.60 18.59
N ILE A 88 1.13 5.12 17.51
CA ILE A 88 1.73 5.08 16.18
C ILE A 88 1.17 6.24 15.36
N VAL A 89 2.03 7.11 14.85
CA VAL A 89 1.62 8.26 14.03
C VAL A 89 2.02 8.00 12.58
N PHE A 90 1.03 7.90 11.69
CA PHE A 90 1.26 7.90 10.24
C PHE A 90 0.97 9.28 9.68
N ILE A 91 1.99 9.92 9.14
CA ILE A 91 1.86 11.17 8.37
C ILE A 91 1.90 10.77 6.90
N PHE A 92 0.93 11.23 6.12
CA PHE A 92 0.82 10.90 4.71
C PHE A 92 0.33 12.09 3.89
N VAL A 93 0.74 12.13 2.63
CA VAL A 93 0.26 13.08 1.62
C VAL A 93 0.07 12.32 0.32
N ASN A 94 -1.14 12.35 -0.23
CA ASN A 94 -1.50 11.70 -1.50
C ASN A 94 -1.05 10.22 -1.61
N GLU A 95 -1.02 9.49 -0.49
CA GLU A 95 -0.57 8.10 -0.46
C GLU A 95 -1.66 7.16 -1.02
N ALA A 96 -1.27 6.07 -1.70
CA ALA A 96 -2.26 5.13 -2.20
C ALA A 96 -3.03 4.47 -1.03
N LEU A 97 -4.35 4.42 -1.14
CA LEU A 97 -5.23 3.90 -0.09
C LEU A 97 -4.84 2.48 0.35
N SER A 98 -4.50 1.61 -0.61
CA SER A 98 -4.08 0.23 -0.31
C SER A 98 -2.79 0.16 0.52
N VAL A 99 -1.90 1.14 0.39
CA VAL A 99 -0.65 1.21 1.17
C VAL A 99 -0.93 1.67 2.58
N ILE A 100 -1.66 2.77 2.78
CA ILE A 100 -2.03 3.26 4.11
C ILE A 100 -2.81 2.20 4.89
N LEU A 101 -3.83 1.61 4.27
CA LEU A 101 -4.63 0.56 4.92
C LEU A 101 -3.77 -0.65 5.30
N ARG A 102 -2.87 -1.09 4.43
CA ARG A 102 -1.99 -2.23 4.73
C ARG A 102 -1.02 -1.91 5.87
N SER A 103 -0.53 -0.68 5.96
CA SER A 103 0.31 -0.22 7.07
C SER A 103 -0.46 -0.23 8.39
N ILE A 104 -1.70 0.27 8.40
CA ILE A 104 -2.57 0.23 9.59
C ILE A 104 -2.88 -1.22 10.00
N HIS A 105 -3.27 -2.07 9.05
CA HIS A 105 -3.53 -3.49 9.32
C HIS A 105 -2.28 -4.20 9.86
N SER A 106 -1.09 -3.90 9.33
CA SER A 106 0.16 -4.44 9.83
C SER A 106 0.45 -3.99 11.26
N ALA A 107 0.25 -2.70 11.56
CA ALA A 107 0.44 -2.16 12.90
C ALA A 107 -0.49 -2.82 13.92
N ILE A 108 -1.77 -3.00 13.58
CA ILE A 108 -2.75 -3.67 14.45
C ILE A 108 -2.41 -5.15 14.64
N ASN A 109 -2.13 -5.87 13.55
CA ASN A 109 -1.96 -7.33 13.61
C ASN A 109 -0.60 -7.77 14.18
N ARG A 110 0.42 -6.91 14.15
CA ARG A 110 1.79 -7.25 14.58
C ARG A 110 2.23 -6.54 15.86
N THR A 111 1.37 -5.71 16.46
CA THR A 111 1.62 -5.10 17.77
C THR A 111 0.73 -5.80 18.81
N PRO A 112 1.28 -6.29 19.93
CA PRO A 112 0.45 -6.80 21.02
C PRO A 112 -0.57 -5.76 21.47
N SER A 113 -1.84 -6.14 21.58
CA SER A 113 -2.96 -5.21 21.81
C SER A 113 -2.83 -4.37 23.08
N HIS A 114 -2.20 -4.90 24.13
CA HIS A 114 -1.96 -4.16 25.38
C HIS A 114 -0.91 -3.05 25.23
N LEU A 115 -0.04 -3.14 24.22
CA LEU A 115 0.99 -2.14 23.93
C LEU A 115 0.52 -1.07 22.96
N LEU A 116 -0.46 -1.36 22.10
CA LEU A 116 -0.96 -0.37 21.15
C LEU A 116 -2.01 0.52 21.83
N LYS A 117 -1.65 1.78 22.09
CA LYS A 117 -2.59 2.76 22.65
C LYS A 117 -3.55 3.28 21.60
N GLU A 118 -3.00 3.80 20.51
CA GLU A 118 -3.76 4.46 19.43
C GLU A 118 -2.94 4.51 18.15
N ILE A 119 -3.63 4.64 17.01
CA ILE A 119 -3.04 4.95 15.71
C ILE A 119 -3.60 6.31 15.29
N ILE A 120 -2.71 7.26 15.04
CA ILE A 120 -3.04 8.62 14.64
C ILE A 120 -2.68 8.76 13.17
N LEU A 121 -3.66 9.11 12.35
CA LEU A 121 -3.48 9.40 10.93
C LEU A 121 -3.47 10.92 10.76
N VAL A 122 -2.38 11.44 10.21
CA VAL A 122 -2.19 12.86 9.94
C VAL A 122 -2.09 13.05 8.44
N ASP A 123 -3.11 13.68 7.87
CA ASP A 123 -3.11 14.11 6.47
C ASP A 123 -2.33 15.42 6.34
N ASP A 124 -1.18 15.37 5.66
CA ASP A 124 -0.33 16.53 5.37
C ASP A 124 -0.74 17.18 4.04
N ASN A 125 -1.97 17.67 4.01
CA ASN A 125 -2.56 18.43 2.90
C ASN A 125 -2.62 17.65 1.57
N SER A 126 -3.23 16.46 1.59
CA SER A 126 -3.60 15.73 0.37
C SER A 126 -4.57 16.55 -0.50
N ASN A 127 -4.52 16.35 -1.82
CA ASN A 127 -5.23 17.16 -2.81
C ASN A 127 -6.45 16.45 -3.45
N ASN A 128 -6.97 15.42 -2.79
CA ASN A 128 -8.11 14.61 -3.27
C ASN A 128 -9.43 15.38 -3.35
#